data_AF-A0AAD4WY84-F1
#
_entry.id   AF-A0AAD4WY84-F1
#
_cell.length_a   1.000
_cell.length_b   1.000
_cell.length_c   1.000
_cell.angle_alpha   90.00
_cell.angle_beta   90.00
_cell.angle_gamma   90.00
#
_symmetry.space_group_name_H-M   'P 1'
#
loop_
_entity.id
_entity.type
_entity.pdbx_description
1 polymer ?
#
loop_
_entity_poly.entity_id
_entity_poly.type
_entity_poly.pdbx_seq_one_letter_code
_entity_poly.pdbx_strand_id
1 'polypeptide(L)'
;MFENYQRKKAAKKKEKTSMVVHGRTSSRRCTIPRDQVCAHENLFQNYFSNHPLYTLSDFRNRFRMGRELFIRIMEQIVHFDDYFKQKPDATGKLGFSLQVKMTAVMRMLACGTAADLNDDYLKIAETTSFEAYKRFFHAVNNGFIR
;
A
#
# COMPACT_ATOMS: atom_id res chain seq x y z
N MET A 1 -12.64 -17.33 6.19
CA MET A 1 -11.87 -16.65 5.13
C MET A 1 -10.35 -16.85 5.22
N PHE A 2 -9.76 -17.05 6.40
CA PHE A 2 -8.30 -17.14 6.63
C PHE A 2 -7.63 -18.46 6.13
N GLU A 3 -8.31 -19.60 6.22
CA GLU A 3 -7.81 -20.93 5.80
C GLU A 3 -7.59 -21.07 4.27
N ASN A 4 -8.46 -20.47 3.46
CA ASN A 4 -8.38 -20.54 1.99
C ASN A 4 -7.18 -19.79 1.40
N TYR A 5 -6.62 -18.83 2.13
CA TYR A 5 -5.44 -18.08 1.73
C TYR A 5 -4.16 -18.94 1.82
N GLN A 6 -4.03 -19.74 2.88
CA GLN A 6 -2.86 -20.59 3.09
C GLN A 6 -2.83 -21.78 2.12
N ARG A 7 -3.98 -22.37 1.77
CA ARG A 7 -4.06 -23.46 0.78
C ARG A 7 -3.65 -23.03 -0.63
N LYS A 8 -3.97 -21.79 -1.04
CA LYS A 8 -3.57 -21.23 -2.34
C LYS A 8 -2.07 -20.88 -2.41
N LYS A 9 -1.43 -20.61 -1.27
CA LYS A 9 0.01 -20.33 -1.14
C LYS A 9 0.89 -21.55 -1.47
N ALA A 10 0.43 -22.76 -1.13
CA ALA A 10 1.17 -23.99 -1.40
C ALA A 10 1.12 -24.42 -2.89
N ALA A 11 0.01 -24.20 -3.57
CA ALA A 11 -0.17 -24.59 -4.98
C ALA A 11 0.70 -23.75 -5.95
N LYS A 12 0.85 -22.44 -5.70
CA LYS A 12 1.64 -21.52 -6.56
C LYS A 12 3.16 -21.70 -6.46
N LYS A 13 3.68 -22.42 -5.46
CA LYS A 13 5.12 -22.69 -5.30
C LYS A 13 5.62 -23.75 -6.29
N LYS A 14 4.75 -24.63 -6.80
CA LYS A 14 5.11 -25.71 -7.74
C LYS A 14 5.21 -25.30 -9.20
N GLU A 15 4.60 -24.18 -9.60
CA GLU A 15 4.46 -23.80 -11.01
C GLU A 15 5.55 -22.83 -11.52
N LYS A 16 6.48 -22.42 -10.64
CA LYS A 16 7.44 -21.33 -10.90
C LYS A 16 8.85 -21.81 -11.30
N THR A 17 8.95 -22.95 -11.97
CA THR A 17 10.19 -23.44 -12.57
C THR A 17 9.98 -23.54 -14.09
N SER A 18 10.89 -22.95 -14.85
CA SER A 18 10.97 -22.90 -16.33
C SER A 18 10.15 -21.84 -17.05
N MET A 19 10.79 -20.73 -17.43
CA MET A 19 10.57 -20.07 -18.72
C MET A 19 11.89 -19.53 -19.26
N VAL A 20 12.32 -20.08 -20.39
CA VAL A 20 13.53 -19.75 -21.17
C VAL A 20 13.26 -18.51 -22.05
N VAL A 21 14.26 -17.65 -22.22
CA VAL A 21 14.19 -16.35 -22.90
C VAL A 21 14.66 -16.44 -24.36
N HIS A 22 13.91 -15.86 -25.30
CA HIS A 22 14.41 -15.44 -26.61
C HIS A 22 13.84 -14.05 -27.02
N GLY A 23 14.73 -13.13 -27.43
CA GLY A 23 14.51 -12.18 -28.54
C GLY A 23 13.95 -10.75 -28.33
N ARG A 24 14.86 -9.77 -28.39
CA ARG A 24 14.81 -8.36 -28.89
C ARG A 24 13.92 -7.24 -28.26
N THR A 25 14.41 -6.02 -28.55
CA THR A 25 14.37 -4.68 -27.93
C THR A 25 13.04 -3.90 -27.99
N SER A 26 12.55 -3.53 -26.81
CA SER A 26 12.20 -2.16 -26.40
C SER A 26 12.88 -1.99 -25.04
N SER A 27 13.14 -0.77 -24.54
CA SER A 27 13.44 -0.65 -23.10
C SER A 27 12.16 -1.02 -22.36
N ARG A 28 11.94 -2.33 -22.20
CA ARG A 28 10.82 -2.89 -21.46
C ARG A 28 10.97 -2.28 -20.09
N ARG A 29 9.96 -1.54 -19.63
CA ARG A 29 9.89 -1.08 -18.24
C ARG A 29 10.23 -2.27 -17.36
N CYS A 30 11.42 -2.25 -16.78
CA CYS A 30 11.85 -3.34 -15.92
C CYS A 30 10.98 -3.23 -14.68
N THR A 31 10.00 -4.12 -14.58
CA THR A 31 9.09 -4.13 -13.44
C THR A 31 9.85 -4.80 -12.31
N ILE A 32 10.35 -3.98 -11.38
CA ILE A 32 10.99 -4.48 -10.17
C ILE A 32 9.94 -5.29 -9.39
N PRO A 33 10.17 -6.59 -9.12
CA PRO A 33 9.23 -7.41 -8.39
C PRO A 33 9.21 -6.96 -6.92
N ARG A 34 8.20 -6.16 -6.58
CA ARG A 34 7.94 -5.69 -5.21
C ARG A 34 7.01 -6.67 -4.49
N ASP A 35 7.41 -7.17 -3.33
CA ASP A 35 6.57 -8.02 -2.50
C ASP A 35 5.56 -7.17 -1.71
N GLN A 36 4.49 -6.80 -2.40
CA GLN A 36 3.39 -5.97 -1.87
C GLN A 36 2.63 -6.67 -0.74
N VAL A 37 2.62 -8.00 -0.73
CA VAL A 37 1.89 -8.80 0.26
C VAL A 37 2.65 -8.77 1.58
N CYS A 38 3.95 -9.08 1.54
CA CYS A 38 4.80 -9.00 2.73
C CYS A 38 4.84 -7.57 3.29
N ALA A 39 4.92 -6.56 2.43
CA ALA A 39 4.87 -5.16 2.87
C ALA A 39 3.57 -4.79 3.58
N HIS A 40 2.42 -5.26 3.07
CA HIS A 40 1.13 -5.07 3.73
C HIS A 40 1.06 -5.80 5.08
N GLU A 41 1.49 -7.06 5.14
CA GLU A 41 1.50 -7.85 6.37
C GLU A 41 2.37 -7.19 7.44
N ASN A 42 3.59 -6.75 7.09
CA ASN A 42 4.49 -6.04 7.98
C ASN A 42 3.89 -4.70 8.45
N LEU A 43 3.32 -3.91 7.53
CA LEU A 43 2.65 -2.66 7.89
C LEU A 43 1.52 -2.89 8.89
N PHE A 44 0.71 -3.92 8.66
CA PHE A 44 -0.43 -4.25 9.50
C PHE A 44 0.02 -4.66 10.90
N GLN A 45 0.99 -5.57 11.01
CA GLN A 45 1.54 -5.98 12.31
C GLN A 45 2.22 -4.84 13.07
N ASN A 46 2.83 -3.90 12.35
CA ASN A 46 3.55 -2.80 12.97
C ASN A 46 2.62 -1.75 13.60
N TYR A 47 1.46 -1.46 13.00
CA TYR A 47 0.63 -0.32 13.43
C TYR A 47 -0.86 -0.61 13.60
N PHE A 48 -1.41 -1.59 12.89
CA PHE A 48 -2.86 -1.75 12.74
C PHE A 48 -3.44 -3.01 13.37
N SER A 49 -2.61 -3.97 13.79
CA SER A 49 -3.05 -5.17 14.50
C SER A 49 -3.62 -4.83 15.89
N ASN A 50 -4.22 -5.82 16.54
CA ASN A 50 -4.72 -5.70 17.92
C ASN A 50 -3.57 -5.53 18.92
N HIS A 51 -2.41 -6.09 18.61
CA HIS A 51 -1.18 -6.01 19.39
C HIS A 51 -0.06 -5.49 18.46
N PRO A 52 -0.05 -4.18 18.14
CA PRO A 52 0.91 -3.64 17.20
C PRO A 52 2.33 -3.66 17.79
N LEU A 53 3.34 -3.85 16.92
CA LEU A 53 4.75 -3.77 17.34
C LEU A 53 5.10 -2.39 17.92
N TYR A 54 4.54 -1.33 17.34
CA TYR A 54 4.77 0.04 17.77
C TYR A 54 3.64 0.57 18.63
N THR A 55 4.00 1.36 19.64
CA THR A 55 3.03 1.96 20.56
C THR A 55 2.24 3.09 19.90
N LEU A 56 1.17 3.56 20.55
CA LEU A 56 0.42 4.73 20.09
C LEU A 56 1.28 6.01 20.06
N SER A 57 2.29 6.11 20.95
CA SER A 57 3.24 7.21 20.94
C SER A 57 4.14 7.18 19.70
N ASP A 58 4.67 6.00 19.36
CA ASP A 58 5.46 5.81 18.15
C ASP A 58 4.65 6.10 16.87
N PHE A 59 3.38 5.66 16.86
CA PHE A 59 2.44 5.97 15.77
C PHE A 59 2.29 7.49 15.62
N ARG A 60 2.02 8.21 16.72
CA ARG A 60 1.87 9.67 16.69
C ARG A 60 3.15 10.37 16.26
N ASN A 61 4.32 9.91 16.67
CA ASN A 61 5.60 10.49 16.24
C ASN A 61 5.83 10.30 14.73
N ARG A 62 5.43 9.15 14.19
CA ARG A 62 5.62 8.83 12.77
C ARG A 62 4.62 9.52 11.85
N PHE A 63 3.35 9.53 12.22
CA PHE A 63 2.27 10.05 11.37
C PHE A 63 1.81 11.46 11.78
N ARG A 64 2.36 12.01 12.87
CA ARG A 64 1.99 13.30 13.46
C ARG A 64 0.50 13.42 13.84
N MET A 65 -0.18 12.28 13.96
CA MET A 65 -1.59 12.18 14.37
C MET A 65 -1.86 10.89 15.15
N GLY A 66 -2.94 10.86 15.93
CA GLY A 66 -3.37 9.66 16.64
C GLY A 66 -3.86 8.56 15.70
N ARG A 67 -3.68 7.30 16.09
CA ARG A 67 -4.11 6.12 15.31
C ARG A 67 -5.59 6.13 14.98
N GLU A 68 -6.44 6.51 15.93
CA GLU A 68 -7.89 6.55 15.72
C GLU A 68 -8.29 7.59 14.66
N LEU A 69 -7.69 8.79 14.70
CA LEU A 69 -7.93 9.80 13.69
C LEU A 69 -7.48 9.32 12.30
N PHE A 70 -6.30 8.69 12.24
CA PHE A 70 -5.80 8.10 11.00
C PHE A 70 -6.78 7.07 10.43
N ILE A 71 -7.31 6.17 11.27
CA ILE A 71 -8.30 5.16 10.86
C ILE A 71 -9.58 5.83 10.34
N ARG A 72 -10.11 6.83 11.05
CA ARG A 72 -11.30 7.58 10.60
C ARG A 72 -11.08 8.23 9.24
N ILE A 73 -9.92 8.84 9.02
CA ILE A 73 -9.57 9.43 7.70
C ILE A 73 -9.53 8.35 6.62
N MET A 74 -8.92 7.20 6.90
CA MET A 74 -8.89 6.08 5.95
C MET A 74 -10.30 5.56 5.62
N GLU A 75 -11.19 5.45 6.59
CA GLU A 75 -12.56 4.99 6.34
C GLU A 75 -13.32 5.99 5.46
N GLN A 76 -13.18 7.28 5.75
CA GLN A 76 -13.84 8.34 4.99
C GLN A 76 -13.31 8.46 3.55
N ILE A 77 -11.99 8.37 3.32
CA ILE A 77 -11.40 8.59 1.99
C ILE A 77 -11.93 7.61 0.93
N VAL A 78 -12.31 6.40 1.36
CA VAL A 78 -12.84 5.35 0.49
C VAL A 78 -14.20 5.71 -0.10
N HIS A 79 -14.95 6.59 0.58
CA HIS A 79 -16.23 7.10 0.07
C HIS A 79 -16.06 8.19 -0.98
N PHE A 80 -14.91 8.89 -0.99
CA PHE A 80 -14.65 10.00 -1.91
C PHE A 80 -13.91 9.59 -3.18
N ASP A 81 -12.95 8.65 -3.09
CA ASP A 81 -12.23 8.17 -4.26
C ASP A 81 -12.06 6.64 -4.23
N ASP A 82 -12.70 6.01 -5.21
CA ASP A 82 -12.66 4.59 -5.51
C ASP A 82 -11.25 4.03 -5.74
N TYR A 83 -10.27 4.89 -6.03
CA TYR A 83 -8.86 4.54 -6.11
C TYR A 83 -8.33 3.94 -4.82
N PHE A 84 -8.80 4.37 -3.66
CA PHE A 84 -8.31 3.88 -2.38
C PHE A 84 -8.84 2.49 -2.03
N LYS A 85 -9.91 2.03 -2.70
CA LYS A 85 -10.40 0.66 -2.59
C LYS A 85 -9.36 -0.31 -3.17
N GLN A 86 -9.12 -1.42 -2.48
CA GLN A 86 -8.27 -2.48 -3.02
C GLN A 86 -9.06 -3.25 -4.07
N LYS A 87 -8.59 -3.21 -5.32
CA LYS A 87 -9.23 -3.89 -6.46
C LYS A 87 -8.21 -4.85 -7.12
N PRO A 88 -8.66 -5.98 -7.67
CA PRO A 88 -7.82 -6.80 -8.54
C PRO A 88 -7.51 -6.03 -9.83
N ASP A 89 -6.30 -6.19 -10.35
CA ASP A 89 -5.90 -5.69 -11.66
C ASP A 89 -6.47 -6.57 -12.78
N ALA A 90 -6.19 -6.20 -14.04
CA ALA A 90 -6.63 -6.96 -15.22
C ALA A 90 -6.08 -8.40 -15.27
N THR A 91 -5.05 -8.72 -14.48
CA THR A 91 -4.47 -10.07 -14.36
C THR A 91 -5.03 -10.81 -13.13
N GLY A 92 -5.98 -10.22 -12.40
CA GLY A 92 -6.58 -10.78 -11.19
C GLY A 92 -5.70 -10.64 -9.94
N LYS A 93 -4.58 -9.91 -9.99
CA LYS A 93 -3.71 -9.68 -8.83
C LYS A 93 -4.28 -8.51 -8.02
N LEU A 94 -4.44 -8.69 -6.71
CA LEU A 94 -4.86 -7.61 -5.82
C LEU A 94 -3.83 -6.48 -5.84
N GLY A 95 -4.31 -5.25 -6.10
CA GLY A 95 -3.50 -4.05 -6.00
C GLY A 95 -3.16 -3.68 -4.55
N PHE A 96 -2.53 -2.52 -4.36
CA PHE A 96 -2.21 -2.02 -3.02
C PHE A 96 -3.46 -1.78 -2.17
N SER A 97 -3.40 -2.25 -0.93
CA SER A 97 -4.42 -1.99 0.09
C SER A 97 -4.56 -0.50 0.42
N LEU A 98 -5.72 -0.12 0.93
CA LEU A 98 -5.99 1.22 1.49
C LEU A 98 -4.90 1.64 2.50
N GLN A 99 -4.55 0.75 3.43
CA GLN A 99 -3.59 1.02 4.50
C GLN A 99 -2.22 1.40 3.91
N VAL A 100 -1.74 0.67 2.91
CA VAL A 100 -0.46 0.96 2.25
C VAL A 100 -0.51 2.32 1.53
N LYS A 101 -1.55 2.59 0.75
CA LYS A 101 -1.71 3.88 0.05
C LYS A 101 -1.76 5.05 1.03
N MET A 102 -2.60 4.94 2.05
CA MET A 102 -2.77 6.00 3.06
C MET A 102 -1.53 6.19 3.92
N THR A 103 -0.81 5.12 4.25
CA THR A 103 0.48 5.22 4.95
C THR A 103 1.51 5.95 4.09
N ALA A 104 1.58 5.68 2.78
CA ALA A 104 2.49 6.38 1.87
C ALA A 104 2.20 7.89 1.85
N VAL A 105 0.93 8.25 1.68
CA VAL A 105 0.47 9.66 1.67
C VAL A 105 0.78 10.35 2.99
N MET A 106 0.43 9.72 4.11
CA MET A 106 0.62 10.33 5.43
C MET A 106 2.09 10.47 5.80
N ARG A 107 2.96 9.54 5.38
CA ARG A 107 4.42 9.72 5.55
C ARG A 107 4.95 10.91 4.77
N MET A 108 4.48 11.07 3.52
CA MET A 108 4.84 12.23 2.70
C MET A 108 4.37 13.55 3.33
N LEU A 109 3.15 13.60 3.88
CA LEU A 109 2.61 14.79 4.56
C LEU A 109 3.28 15.08 5.91
N ALA A 110 3.46 14.05 6.75
CA ALA A 110 3.84 14.21 8.14
C ALA A 110 5.35 14.35 8.36
N CYS A 111 6.15 13.73 7.48
CA CYS A 111 7.60 13.72 7.59
C CYS A 111 8.30 14.51 6.48
N GLY A 112 7.56 14.99 5.46
CA GLY A 112 8.16 15.57 4.26
C GLY A 112 9.03 14.56 3.49
N THR A 113 8.79 13.26 3.66
CA THR A 113 9.58 12.22 2.99
C THR A 113 9.29 12.24 1.49
N ALA A 114 10.34 12.12 0.68
CA ALA A 114 10.21 11.92 -0.75
C ALA A 114 9.46 10.61 -1.07
N ALA A 115 8.78 10.58 -2.21
CA ALA A 115 7.87 9.50 -2.59
C ALA A 115 8.59 8.18 -2.89
N ASP A 116 9.87 8.24 -3.25
CA ASP A 116 10.77 7.12 -3.52
C ASP A 116 11.16 6.36 -2.25
N LEU A 117 11.35 7.07 -1.12
CA LEU A 117 11.64 6.46 0.19
C LEU A 117 10.51 5.55 0.71
N ASN A 118 9.29 5.71 0.19
CA ASN A 118 8.19 4.81 0.51
C ASN A 118 8.39 3.41 -0.09
N ASP A 119 9.20 3.26 -1.15
CA ASP A 119 9.43 1.97 -1.79
C ASP A 119 10.17 1.00 -0.84
N ASP A 120 11.12 1.50 -0.07
CA ASP A 120 11.91 0.65 0.83
C ASP A 120 11.05 -0.06 1.88
N TYR A 121 10.11 0.68 2.48
CA TYR A 121 9.27 0.17 3.57
C TYR A 121 7.94 -0.40 3.09
N LEU A 122 7.23 0.31 2.20
CA LEU A 122 5.88 -0.05 1.77
C LEU A 122 5.86 -0.85 0.46
N LYS A 123 7.02 -0.99 -0.22
CA LYS A 123 7.14 -1.66 -1.51
C LYS A 123 6.17 -1.07 -2.55
N ILE A 124 5.98 0.24 -2.48
CA ILE A 124 5.15 1.06 -3.36
C ILE A 124 6.04 1.94 -4.23
N ALA A 125 5.81 1.93 -5.54
CA ALA A 125 6.57 2.75 -6.47
C ALA A 125 6.29 4.23 -6.24
N GLU A 126 7.32 5.07 -6.43
CA GLU A 126 7.25 6.53 -6.30
C GLU A 126 6.03 7.14 -7.02
N THR A 127 5.82 6.77 -8.29
CA THR A 127 4.69 7.26 -9.10
C THR A 127 3.33 6.90 -8.51
N THR A 128 3.23 5.75 -7.85
CA THR A 128 2.00 5.30 -7.19
C THR A 128 1.79 6.02 -5.86
N SER A 129 2.85 6.24 -5.08
CA SER A 129 2.81 7.06 -3.86
C SER A 129 2.36 8.48 -4.17
N PHE A 130 2.96 9.10 -5.20
CA PHE A 130 2.65 10.47 -5.60
C PHE A 130 1.24 10.59 -6.19
N GLU A 131 0.77 9.60 -6.94
CA GLU A 131 -0.62 9.56 -7.42
C GLU A 131 -1.61 9.46 -6.26
N ALA A 132 -1.35 8.60 -5.28
CA ALA A 132 -2.17 8.51 -4.07
C ALA A 132 -2.20 9.85 -3.30
N TYR A 133 -1.06 10.54 -3.24
CA TYR A 133 -0.95 11.85 -2.59
C TYR A 133 -1.83 12.91 -3.26
N LYS A 134 -1.78 13.03 -4.60
CA LYS A 134 -2.62 13.97 -5.35
C LYS A 134 -4.11 13.68 -5.17
N ARG A 135 -4.50 12.41 -5.25
CA ARG A 135 -5.90 11.97 -5.08
C ARG A 135 -6.40 12.24 -3.67
N PHE A 136 -5.56 12.00 -2.67
CA PHE A 136 -5.88 12.35 -1.30
C PHE A 136 -6.15 13.85 -1.14
N PHE A 137 -5.27 14.70 -1.66
CA PHE A 137 -5.44 16.15 -1.57
C PHE A 137 -6.73 16.62 -2.26
N HIS A 138 -7.03 16.08 -3.44
CA HIS A 138 -8.27 16.37 -4.15
C HIS A 138 -9.52 15.95 -3.36
N ALA A 139 -9.50 14.76 -2.76
CA ALA A 139 -10.59 14.28 -1.92
C ALA A 139 -10.78 15.11 -0.65
N VAL A 140 -9.68 15.54 0.00
CA VAL A 140 -9.74 16.42 1.17
C VAL A 140 -10.31 17.78 0.82
N ASN A 141 -9.83 18.40 -0.27
CA ASN A 141 -10.27 19.72 -0.71
C ASN A 141 -11.76 19.75 -1.11
N ASN A 142 -12.27 18.66 -1.67
CA ASN A 142 -13.62 18.63 -2.24
C ASN A 142 -14.69 18.04 -1.31
N GLY A 143 -14.31 17.36 -0.23
CA GLY A 143 -15.28 16.58 0.55
C GLY A 143 -15.07 16.51 2.07
N PHE A 144 -13.90 16.86 2.60
CA PHE A 144 -13.56 16.56 4.00
C PHE A 144 -13.74 17.75 4.97
N ILE A 145 -13.84 18.98 4.46
CA ILE A 145 -13.91 20.23 5.25
C ILE A 145 -15.14 21.07 4.87
N ARG A 146 -16.27 20.42 4.55
CA ARG A 146 -17.53 21.12 4.26
C ARG A 146 -18.66 20.59 5.13
#